data_AF-A0A7W8AFL0-F1
#
_entry.id   AF-A0A7W8AFL0-F1
#
_cell.length_a   1.000
_cell.length_b   1.000
_cell.length_c   1.000
_cell.angle_alpha   90.00
_cell.angle_beta   90.00
_cell.angle_gamma   90.00
#
_symmetry.space_group_name_H-M   'P 1'
#
loop_
_entity.id
_entity.type
_entity.pdbx_description
1 polymer ?
#
loop_
_entity_poly.entity_id
_entity_poly.type
_entity_poly.pdbx_seq_one_letter_code
_entity_poly.pdbx_strand_id
1 'polypeptide(L)'
;MELAPYVDHLRRELAVAAEAGGEETRALAERLIASLESAARLALLEALSAAANEITRELAPGSVDVRLRGRDPDFVVTPPPVAPPRDTEAGSGAHQARSVRPPETDEGGTTRVALRVPDHLKPRIDEAAAREGLSVNSWLVRAVSAALDPDHGGRGTKDAGTGGQRYTGWVR
;
A
#
# COMPACT_ATOMS: atom_id res chain seq x y z
N MET A 1 -19.77 -6.91 6.35
CA MET A 1 -20.76 -7.95 6.77
C MET A 1 -21.55 -7.39 7.93
N GLU A 2 -22.88 -7.43 7.86
CA GLU A 2 -23.74 -6.97 8.96
C GLU A 2 -23.96 -8.08 9.98
N LEU A 3 -23.58 -7.85 11.25
CA LEU A 3 -23.76 -8.84 12.32
C LEU A 3 -25.14 -8.79 12.98
N ALA A 4 -25.90 -7.70 12.79
CA ALA A 4 -27.19 -7.50 13.44
C ALA A 4 -28.20 -8.64 13.16
N PRO A 5 -28.36 -9.15 11.92
CA PRO A 5 -29.31 -10.22 11.63
C PRO A 5 -29.03 -11.52 12.38
N TYR A 6 -27.74 -11.84 12.57
CA TYR A 6 -27.31 -13.06 13.29
C TYR A 6 -27.60 -12.96 14.79
N VAL A 7 -27.31 -11.80 15.38
CA VAL A 7 -27.60 -11.55 16.80
C VAL A 7 -29.12 -11.49 17.04
N ASP A 8 -29.87 -10.88 16.14
CA ASP A 8 -31.34 -10.88 16.20
C ASP A 8 -31.94 -12.28 16.06
N HIS A 9 -31.33 -13.15 15.27
CA HIS A 9 -31.75 -14.55 15.19
C HIS A 9 -31.54 -15.27 16.52
N LEU A 10 -30.36 -15.15 17.13
CA LEU A 10 -30.08 -15.73 18.45
C LEU A 10 -31.07 -15.22 19.51
N ARG A 11 -31.42 -13.93 19.48
CA ARG A 11 -32.42 -13.35 20.37
C ARG A 11 -33.80 -13.99 20.20
N ARG A 12 -34.24 -14.20 18.95
CA ARG A 12 -35.52 -14.86 18.67
C ARG A 12 -35.53 -16.31 19.16
N GLU A 13 -34.47 -17.06 18.89
CA GLU A 13 -34.36 -18.46 19.34
C GLU A 13 -34.38 -18.56 20.87
N LEU A 14 -33.69 -17.66 21.58
CA LEU A 14 -33.72 -17.64 23.05
C LEU A 14 -35.13 -17.32 23.59
N ALA A 15 -35.83 -16.36 22.97
CA ALA A 15 -37.20 -16.04 23.35
C ALA A 15 -38.14 -17.23 23.14
N VAL A 16 -38.06 -17.91 21.99
CA VAL A 16 -38.85 -19.11 21.69
C VAL A 16 -38.56 -20.23 22.70
N ALA A 17 -37.29 -20.45 23.05
CA ALA A 17 -36.92 -21.45 24.05
C ALA A 17 -37.48 -21.11 25.44
N ALA A 18 -37.55 -19.83 25.80
CA ALA A 18 -38.05 -19.37 27.09
C ALA A 18 -39.57 -19.51 27.26
N GLU A 19 -40.35 -19.48 26.16
CA GLU A 19 -41.81 -19.70 26.18
C GLU A 19 -42.19 -21.02 26.86
N ALA A 20 -41.39 -22.07 26.66
CA ALA A 20 -41.66 -23.38 27.24
C ALA A 20 -41.42 -23.45 28.76
N GLY A 21 -40.74 -22.46 29.34
CA GLY A 21 -40.30 -22.44 30.74
C GLY A 21 -41.19 -21.64 31.71
N GLY A 22 -42.32 -21.10 31.24
CA GLY A 22 -43.22 -20.27 32.05
C GLY A 22 -42.72 -18.84 32.32
N GLU A 23 -43.53 -18.05 33.04
CA GLU A 23 -43.33 -16.59 33.21
C GLU A 23 -41.99 -16.20 33.85
N GLU A 24 -41.49 -16.97 34.82
CA GLU A 24 -40.21 -16.68 35.47
C GLU A 24 -39.03 -16.85 34.51
N THR A 25 -39.06 -17.90 33.68
CA THR A 25 -38.05 -18.16 32.65
C THR A 25 -38.11 -17.10 31.56
N ARG A 26 -39.31 -16.67 31.16
CA ARG A 26 -39.52 -15.58 30.20
C ARG A 26 -38.91 -14.26 30.71
N ALA A 27 -39.21 -13.90 31.96
CA ALA A 27 -38.69 -12.68 32.59
C ALA A 27 -37.16 -12.72 32.77
N LEU A 28 -36.57 -13.90 32.96
CA LEU A 28 -35.12 -14.06 32.99
C LEU A 28 -34.51 -13.91 31.59
N ALA A 29 -35.12 -14.54 30.57
CA ALA A 29 -34.67 -14.46 29.20
C ALA A 29 -34.66 -13.01 28.66
N GLU A 30 -35.70 -12.23 28.93
CA GLU A 30 -35.76 -10.82 28.53
C GLU A 30 -34.61 -9.98 29.11
N ARG A 31 -34.25 -10.22 30.39
CA ARG A 31 -33.11 -9.55 31.04
C ARG A 31 -31.78 -9.98 30.44
N LEU A 32 -31.60 -11.26 30.13
CA LEU A 32 -30.38 -11.79 29.54
C LEU A 32 -30.20 -11.32 28.09
N ILE A 33 -31.26 -11.30 27.29
CA ILE A 33 -31.27 -10.83 25.90
C ILE A 33 -30.65 -9.43 25.79
N ALA A 34 -31.03 -8.51 26.67
CA ALA A 34 -30.53 -7.13 26.65
C ALA A 34 -29.01 -7.06 26.90
N SER A 35 -28.46 -7.95 27.72
CA SER A 35 -27.02 -8.01 28.01
C SER A 35 -26.21 -8.83 26.98
N LEU A 36 -26.88 -9.76 26.28
CA LEU A 36 -26.24 -10.73 25.41
C LEU A 36 -25.77 -10.12 24.08
N GLU A 37 -26.40 -9.04 23.60
CA GLU A 37 -26.12 -8.47 22.28
C GLU A 37 -24.64 -8.12 22.09
N SER A 38 -24.06 -7.42 23.07
CA SER A 38 -22.65 -6.99 23.01
C SER A 38 -21.69 -8.18 23.12
N ALA A 39 -22.00 -9.15 24.00
CA ALA A 39 -21.18 -10.34 24.19
C ALA A 39 -21.21 -11.26 22.96
N ALA A 40 -22.39 -11.50 22.38
CA ALA A 40 -22.55 -12.30 21.17
C ALA A 40 -21.83 -11.66 19.98
N ARG A 41 -21.94 -10.34 19.82
CA ARG A 41 -21.21 -9.62 18.76
C ARG A 41 -19.70 -9.75 18.92
N LEU A 42 -19.18 -9.58 20.13
CA LEU A 42 -17.75 -9.73 20.39
C LEU A 42 -17.28 -11.16 20.07
N ALA A 43 -17.99 -12.18 20.54
CA ALA A 43 -17.67 -13.57 20.26
C ALA A 43 -17.67 -13.90 18.75
N LEU A 44 -18.63 -13.34 17.99
CA LEU A 44 -18.65 -13.48 16.54
C LEU A 44 -17.43 -12.81 15.87
N LEU A 45 -17.02 -11.62 16.33
CA LEU A 45 -15.84 -10.94 15.81
C LEU A 45 -14.55 -11.71 16.10
N GLU A 46 -14.42 -12.28 17.30
CA GLU A 46 -13.30 -13.14 17.69
C GLU A 46 -13.25 -14.40 16.82
N ALA A 47 -14.39 -15.07 16.62
CA ALA A 47 -14.50 -16.26 15.77
C ALA A 47 -14.14 -15.97 14.30
N LEU A 48 -14.64 -14.87 13.73
CA LEU A 48 -14.31 -14.46 12.36
C LEU A 48 -12.82 -14.13 12.21
N SER A 49 -12.22 -13.49 13.21
CA SER A 49 -10.79 -13.16 13.21
C SER A 49 -9.92 -14.42 13.31
N ALA A 50 -10.32 -15.39 14.14
CA ALA A 50 -9.64 -16.67 14.23
C ALA A 50 -9.73 -17.46 12.91
N ALA A 51 -10.91 -17.51 12.30
CA ALA A 51 -11.12 -18.16 11.01
C ALA A 51 -10.29 -17.51 9.89
N ALA A 52 -10.20 -16.18 9.84
CA ALA A 52 -9.37 -15.47 8.87
C ALA A 52 -7.88 -15.81 9.00
N ASN A 53 -7.39 -15.95 10.23
CA ASN A 53 -6.01 -16.38 10.50
C ASN A 53 -5.73 -17.81 10.04
N GLU A 54 -6.68 -18.73 10.24
CA GLU A 54 -6.59 -20.11 9.76
C GLU A 54 -6.53 -20.14 8.22
N ILE A 55 -7.45 -19.44 7.56
CA ILE A 55 -7.47 -19.35 6.09
C ILE A 55 -6.18 -18.71 5.56
N THR A 56 -5.68 -17.65 6.20
CA THR A 56 -4.43 -16.99 5.79
C THR A 56 -3.23 -17.92 5.82
N ARG A 57 -3.16 -18.85 6.78
CA ARG A 57 -2.08 -19.83 6.84
C ARG A 57 -2.13 -20.79 5.66
N GLU A 58 -3.33 -21.17 5.22
CA GLU A 58 -3.51 -22.08 4.08
C GLU A 58 -3.40 -21.38 2.73
N LEU A 59 -3.71 -20.08 2.65
CA LEU A 59 -3.76 -19.30 1.41
C LEU A 59 -2.40 -18.76 0.93
N ALA A 60 -1.33 -18.94 1.70
CA ALA A 60 0.00 -18.38 1.41
C ALA A 60 0.46 -18.70 -0.04
N PRO A 61 0.97 -17.72 -0.81
CA PRO A 61 1.37 -16.36 -0.42
C PRO A 61 0.25 -15.30 -0.36
N GLY A 62 -1.03 -15.67 -0.51
CA GLY A 62 -2.16 -14.77 -0.26
C GLY A 62 -2.54 -14.63 1.22
N SER A 63 -3.48 -13.75 1.54
CA SER A 63 -4.01 -13.54 2.89
C SER A 63 -5.51 -13.24 2.88
N VAL A 64 -6.16 -13.48 4.02
CA VAL A 64 -7.52 -13.03 4.32
C VAL A 64 -7.50 -12.31 5.66
N ASP A 65 -7.86 -11.03 5.64
CA ASP A 65 -7.86 -10.17 6.82
C ASP A 65 -9.29 -9.70 7.14
N VAL A 66 -9.59 -9.45 8.42
CA VAL A 66 -10.86 -8.85 8.85
C VAL A 66 -10.62 -7.39 9.21
N ARG A 67 -11.38 -6.48 8.59
CA ARG A 67 -11.35 -5.04 8.87
C ARG A 67 -12.69 -4.57 9.39
N LEU A 68 -12.69 -3.73 10.42
CA LEU A 68 -13.92 -3.13 10.94
C LEU A 68 -14.22 -1.82 10.21
N ARG A 69 -15.46 -1.66 9.73
CA ARG A 69 -16.04 -0.38 9.33
C ARG A 69 -17.18 -0.05 10.28
N GLY A 70 -16.93 0.88 11.20
CA GLY A 70 -17.86 1.10 12.31
C GLY A 70 -17.97 -0.16 13.18
N ARG A 71 -19.14 -0.82 13.15
CA ARG A 71 -19.42 -2.05 13.92
C ARG A 71 -19.50 -3.31 13.06
N ASP A 72 -19.27 -3.17 11.76
CA ASP A 72 -19.47 -4.24 10.79
C ASP A 72 -18.11 -4.72 10.26
N PRO A 73 -17.81 -6.04 10.36
CA PRO A 73 -16.57 -6.62 9.83
C PRO A 73 -16.65 -6.83 8.33
N ASP A 74 -15.57 -6.53 7.61
CA ASP A 74 -15.39 -6.81 6.20
C ASP A 74 -14.14 -7.65 5.98
N PHE A 75 -14.25 -8.66 5.11
CA PHE A 75 -13.10 -9.46 4.70
C PHE A 75 -12.33 -8.76 3.58
N VAL A 76 -11.02 -8.69 3.74
CA VAL A 76 -10.10 -8.26 2.69
C VAL A 76 -9.28 -9.46 2.28
N VAL A 77 -9.44 -9.88 1.02
CA VAL A 77 -8.70 -10.99 0.44
C VAL A 77 -7.59 -10.45 -0.43
N THR A 78 -6.36 -10.80 -0.08
CA THR A 78 -5.17 -10.53 -0.91
C THR A 78 -4.82 -11.83 -1.64
N PRO A 79 -5.12 -11.96 -2.94
CA PRO A 79 -4.78 -13.18 -3.67
C PRO A 79 -3.25 -13.33 -3.80
N PRO A 80 -2.75 -14.57 -3.89
CA PRO A 80 -1.34 -14.80 -4.16
C PRO A 80 -0.93 -14.12 -5.48
N PRO A 81 0.27 -13.50 -5.57
CA PRO A 81 0.71 -12.85 -6.79
C PRO A 81 0.77 -13.85 -7.93
N VAL A 82 -0.10 -13.66 -8.92
CA VAL A 82 -0.08 -14.44 -10.16
C VAL A 82 1.22 -14.11 -10.88
N ALA A 83 2.14 -15.07 -10.94
CA ALA A 83 3.31 -14.96 -11.79
C ALA A 83 2.82 -14.72 -13.23
N PRO A 84 3.31 -13.69 -13.94
CA PRO A 84 2.98 -13.54 -15.35
C PRO A 84 3.40 -14.82 -16.09
N PRO A 85 2.70 -15.18 -17.19
CA PRO A 85 3.13 -16.30 -18.03
C PRO A 85 4.61 -16.11 -18.34
N ARG A 86 5.40 -17.13 -17.99
CA ARG A 86 6.81 -17.16 -18.32
C ARG A 86 6.88 -17.33 -19.82
N ASP A 87 7.11 -16.24 -20.53
CA ASP A 87 7.69 -16.32 -21.86
C ASP A 87 9.00 -17.08 -21.68
N THR A 88 9.03 -18.30 -22.18
CA THR A 88 10.25 -19.09 -22.35
C THR A 88 11.11 -18.39 -23.40
N GLU A 89 11.85 -17.37 -22.98
CA GLU A 89 13.06 -16.95 -23.65
C GLU A 89 14.20 -16.91 -22.64
N ALA A 90 15.27 -17.60 -23.01
CA ALA A 90 16.48 -17.72 -22.25
C ALA A 90 17.11 -16.34 -22.02
N GLY A 91 17.45 -16.06 -20.76
CA GLY A 91 18.38 -14.98 -20.41
C GLY A 91 17.81 -13.96 -19.43
N SER A 92 18.33 -14.02 -18.20
CA SER A 92 18.67 -12.86 -17.38
C SER A 92 17.63 -11.72 -17.27
N GLY A 93 16.94 -11.69 -16.13
CA GLY A 93 16.85 -10.48 -15.30
C GLY A 93 16.21 -9.22 -15.91
N ALA A 94 15.02 -8.92 -15.41
CA ALA A 94 14.36 -7.62 -15.35
C ALA A 94 13.29 -7.30 -16.42
N HIS A 95 12.18 -6.77 -15.88
CA HIS A 95 11.09 -5.99 -16.50
C HIS A 95 9.95 -6.75 -17.18
N GLN A 96 8.74 -6.60 -16.63
CA GLN A 96 7.63 -6.00 -17.37
C GLN A 96 6.78 -5.10 -16.46
N ALA A 97 6.69 -3.84 -16.85
CA ALA A 97 5.75 -2.84 -16.37
C ALA A 97 4.33 -3.21 -16.79
N ARG A 98 3.33 -3.00 -15.92
CA ARG A 98 1.92 -2.93 -16.33
C ARG A 98 1.46 -1.48 -16.23
N SER A 99 1.22 -0.87 -17.38
CA SER A 99 0.52 0.40 -17.54
C SER A 99 -0.99 0.22 -17.32
N VAL A 100 -1.62 1.14 -16.59
CA VAL A 100 -3.04 1.49 -16.76
C VAL A 100 -3.18 3.01 -16.57
N ARG A 101 -3.96 3.68 -17.44
CA ARG A 101 -4.12 5.15 -17.63
C ARG A 101 -5.60 5.58 -17.37
N PRO A 102 -6.01 6.88 -17.47
CA PRO A 102 -6.28 7.90 -16.41
C PRO A 102 -7.81 8.28 -16.29
N PRO A 103 -8.29 9.27 -15.48
CA PRO A 103 -8.03 10.74 -15.48
C PRO A 103 -7.59 11.25 -14.07
N GLU A 104 -7.06 12.45 -13.83
CA GLU A 104 -7.70 13.77 -13.87
C GLU A 104 -6.66 14.90 -14.00
N THR A 105 -7.06 15.97 -14.67
CA THR A 105 -6.36 17.24 -14.85
C THR A 105 -6.14 17.96 -13.52
N ASP A 106 -4.88 18.29 -13.21
CA ASP A 106 -4.53 19.51 -12.49
C ASP A 106 -3.14 19.98 -12.92
N GLU A 107 -3.04 21.23 -13.38
CA GLU A 107 -1.78 21.90 -13.71
C GLU A 107 -0.87 21.92 -12.47
N GLY A 108 0.08 20.98 -12.42
CA GLY A 108 1.04 20.82 -11.32
C GLY A 108 1.02 19.46 -10.60
N GLY A 109 0.19 18.50 -11.04
CA GLY A 109 0.06 17.20 -10.36
C GLY A 109 1.27 16.27 -10.48
N THR A 110 1.79 15.79 -9.35
CA THR A 110 2.82 14.73 -9.31
C THR A 110 2.20 13.35 -9.49
N THR A 111 2.70 12.55 -10.44
CA THR A 111 2.28 11.14 -10.62
C THR A 111 3.02 10.21 -9.65
N ARG A 112 2.30 9.35 -8.93
CA ARG A 112 2.89 8.36 -8.01
C ARG A 112 3.51 7.19 -8.79
N VAL A 113 4.78 6.91 -8.54
CA VAL A 113 5.53 5.80 -9.16
C VAL A 113 6.12 4.89 -8.07
N ALA A 114 5.97 3.56 -8.21
CA ALA A 114 6.60 2.58 -7.33
C ALA A 114 7.90 2.07 -7.96
N LEU A 115 9.06 2.49 -7.42
CA LEU A 115 10.38 2.08 -7.89
C LEU A 115 10.90 0.88 -7.07
N ARG A 116 11.26 -0.21 -7.75
CA ARG A 116 11.98 -1.34 -7.15
C ARG A 116 13.45 -1.24 -7.55
N VAL A 117 14.34 -1.19 -6.56
CA VAL A 117 15.79 -1.16 -6.77
C VAL A 117 16.42 -2.44 -6.22
N PRO A 118 17.51 -2.94 -6.82
CA PRO A 118 18.37 -3.94 -6.20
C PRO A 118 18.81 -3.53 -4.78
N ASP A 119 18.93 -4.49 -3.87
CA ASP A 119 19.23 -4.24 -2.45
C ASP A 119 20.52 -3.43 -2.23
N HIS A 120 21.52 -3.63 -3.08
CA HIS A 120 22.79 -2.92 -3.00
C HIS A 120 22.72 -1.45 -3.47
N LEU A 121 21.66 -1.05 -4.19
CA LEU A 121 21.50 0.33 -4.67
C LEU A 121 20.77 1.21 -3.66
N LYS A 122 19.83 0.66 -2.88
CA LYS A 122 19.11 1.42 -1.84
C LYS A 122 20.05 2.20 -0.89
N PRO A 123 21.07 1.59 -0.26
CA PRO A 123 21.96 2.34 0.64
C PRO A 123 22.77 3.42 -0.08
N ARG A 124 23.16 3.19 -1.35
CA ARG A 124 23.90 4.18 -2.15
C ARG A 124 23.04 5.39 -2.52
N ILE A 125 21.76 5.16 -2.80
CA ILE A 125 20.77 6.22 -3.07
C ILE A 125 20.53 7.05 -1.80
N ASP A 126 20.36 6.38 -0.66
CA ASP A 126 20.15 7.06 0.63
C ASP A 126 21.35 7.94 0.99
N GLU A 127 22.57 7.42 0.82
CA GLU A 127 23.81 8.16 1.09
C GLU A 127 23.98 9.36 0.15
N ALA A 128 23.70 9.20 -1.15
CA ALA A 128 23.79 10.29 -2.12
C ALA A 128 22.78 11.40 -1.84
N ALA A 129 21.55 11.05 -1.47
CA ALA A 129 20.53 12.02 -1.07
C ALA A 129 20.93 12.76 0.22
N ALA A 130 21.45 12.03 1.22
CA ALA A 130 21.90 12.61 2.48
C ALA A 130 23.08 13.58 2.30
N ARG A 131 24.05 13.23 1.43
CA ARG A 131 25.21 14.08 1.13
C ARG A 131 24.82 15.44 0.55
N GLU A 132 23.69 15.47 -0.15
CA GLU A 132 23.15 16.68 -0.79
C GLU A 132 22.05 17.35 0.03
N GLY A 133 21.75 16.84 1.23
CA GLY A 133 20.71 17.39 2.12
C GLY A 133 19.30 17.27 1.54
N LEU A 134 19.07 16.34 0.60
CA LEU A 134 17.79 16.15 -0.07
C LEU A 134 17.06 14.91 0.44
N SER A 135 15.73 14.93 0.34
CA SER A 135 14.96 13.70 0.44
C SER A 135 15.30 12.79 -0.73
N VAL A 136 15.22 11.47 -0.52
CA VAL A 136 15.45 10.48 -1.59
C VAL A 136 14.54 10.75 -2.81
N ASN A 137 13.29 11.14 -2.58
CA ASN A 137 12.37 11.49 -3.66
C ASN A 137 12.86 12.71 -4.47
N SER A 138 13.26 13.79 -3.78
CA SER A 138 13.78 15.01 -4.43
C SER A 138 15.09 14.74 -5.19
N TRP A 139 15.98 13.93 -4.60
CA TRP A 139 17.23 13.54 -5.23
C TRP A 139 16.99 12.71 -6.50
N LEU A 140 16.09 11.72 -6.44
CA LEU A 140 15.72 10.89 -7.59
C LEU A 140 15.06 11.69 -8.70
N VAL A 141 14.12 12.59 -8.37
CA VAL A 141 13.47 13.47 -9.37
C VAL A 141 14.52 14.31 -10.10
N ARG A 142 15.44 14.95 -9.37
CA ARG A 142 16.50 15.76 -9.97
C ARG A 142 17.48 14.92 -10.81
N ALA A 143 17.83 13.72 -10.36
CA ALA A 143 18.70 12.81 -11.13
C ALA A 143 18.03 12.38 -12.45
N VAL A 144 16.72 12.08 -12.41
CA VAL A 144 15.94 11.76 -13.62
C VAL A 144 15.82 12.97 -14.54
N SER A 145 15.51 14.16 -14.01
CA SER A 145 15.48 15.40 -14.81
C SER A 145 16.81 15.69 -15.49
N ALA A 146 17.94 15.54 -14.79
CA ALA A 146 19.26 15.74 -15.37
C ALA A 146 19.61 14.70 -16.45
N ALA A 147 19.09 13.48 -16.33
CA ALA A 147 19.28 12.43 -17.34
C ALA A 147 18.39 12.63 -18.58
N LEU A 148 17.20 13.24 -18.40
CA LEU A 148 16.24 13.49 -19.48
C LEU A 148 16.50 14.81 -20.21
N ASP A 149 17.06 15.82 -19.53
CA ASP A 149 17.50 17.10 -20.10
C ASP A 149 19.03 17.25 -20.05
N PRO A 150 19.79 16.48 -20.87
CA PRO A 150 21.25 16.57 -20.90
C PRO A 150 21.76 17.95 -21.36
N ASP A 151 20.89 18.78 -21.96
CA ASP A 151 21.23 20.08 -22.55
C ASP A 151 21.03 21.28 -21.60
N HIS A 152 20.72 21.04 -20.32
CA HIS A 152 20.54 22.10 -19.31
C HIS A 152 21.66 22.19 -18.26
N GLY A 153 22.70 21.36 -18.37
CA GLY A 153 23.92 21.45 -17.54
C GLY A 153 25.08 22.24 -18.17
N GLY A 154 24.93 22.70 -19.41
CA GLY A 154 26.01 23.26 -20.22
C GLY A 154 26.05 24.79 -20.30
N ARG A 155 25.91 25.53 -19.18
CA ARG A 155 26.30 26.96 -19.16
C ARG A 155 26.52 27.48 -17.75
N GLY A 156 27.79 27.73 -17.41
CA GLY A 156 28.13 28.82 -16.50
C GLY A 156 29.13 28.55 -15.38
N THR A 157 30.27 27.90 -15.63
CA THR A 157 31.49 28.23 -14.87
C THR A 157 32.44 28.96 -15.79
N LYS A 158 32.56 30.26 -15.54
CA LYS A 158 33.57 31.15 -16.10
C LYS A 158 34.94 30.53 -15.86
N ASP A 159 35.65 30.18 -16.93
CA ASP A 159 37.10 30.04 -16.86
C ASP A 159 37.72 31.28 -17.49
N ALA A 160 38.20 32.13 -16.59
CA ALA A 160 39.13 33.19 -16.92
C ALA A 160 40.47 32.52 -17.23
N GLY A 161 41.02 32.78 -18.43
CA GLY A 161 42.44 32.57 -18.63
C GLY A 161 42.84 32.11 -20.02
N THR A 162 43.55 33.02 -20.68
CA THR A 162 44.80 32.71 -21.40
C THR A 162 44.68 32.36 -22.89
N GLY A 163 45.07 33.34 -23.70
CA GLY A 163 46.10 33.10 -24.71
C GLY A 163 45.68 33.37 -26.15
N GLY A 164 46.08 34.52 -26.70
CA GLY A 164 46.05 34.67 -28.15
C GLY A 164 46.19 36.05 -28.78
N GLN A 165 46.75 37.07 -28.14
CA GLN A 165 47.14 38.30 -28.88
C GLN A 165 48.62 38.23 -29.27
N ARG A 166 48.85 37.93 -30.56
CA ARG A 166 50.16 38.00 -31.22
C ARG A 166 50.50 39.47 -31.49
N TYR A 167 51.61 39.92 -30.92
CA TYR A 167 52.29 41.16 -31.32
C TYR A 167 53.07 40.89 -32.61
N THR A 168 52.79 41.63 -33.68
CA THR A 168 53.68 41.76 -34.84
C THR A 168 54.67 42.89 -34.56
N GLY A 169 55.96 42.54 -34.52
CA GLY A 169 57.08 43.45 -34.32
C GLY A 169 57.46 44.25 -35.57
N TRP A 170 58.01 45.43 -35.31
CA TRP A 170 58.52 46.42 -36.25
C TRP A 170 59.87 46.00 -36.87
N VAL A 171 60.16 46.50 -38.08
CA VAL A 171 61.53 46.64 -38.59
C VAL A 171 61.69 48.02 -39.24
N ARG A 172 62.69 48.74 -38.69
CA ARG A 172 63.49 49.89 -39.13
C ARG A 172 62.97 50.83 -40.22
#